data_AF-A0A3D0NPM5-F1
#
_entry.id   AF-A0A3D0NPM5-F1
#
_cell.length_a   1.000
_cell.length_b   1.000
_cell.length_c   1.000
_cell.angle_alpha   90.00
_cell.angle_beta   90.00
_cell.angle_gamma   90.00
#
_symmetry.space_group_name_H-M   'P 1'
#
loop_
_entity.id
_entity.type
_entity.pdbx_description
1 polymer ?
#
loop_
_entity_poly.entity_id
_entity_poly.type
_entity_poly.pdbx_seq_one_letter_code
_entity_poly.pdbx_strand_id
1 'polypeptide(L)'
;MGIFGFGLAFLLTWLGSVLKGNWFYIAICIVVYALISLAWGTVTATVVHNKGYYSEGTKWFWIGIIFNEIGFAFACTKPDLNIISLMNEHYKKQEEEIKELEKQGVADKRTAKINLPVRKFKTVLPSKDWKCSCGRTNPSYVTTCLCGVEKGITLDDKNDKDTGETVKKDK
;
A
#
# COMPACT_ATOMS: atom_id res chain seq x y z
N MET A 1 16.05 21.16 22.42
CA MET A 1 15.84 20.44 23.69
C MET A 1 14.59 19.60 23.53
N GLY A 2 14.78 18.29 23.38
CA GLY A 2 13.85 17.42 22.67
C GLY A 2 12.61 17.02 23.45
N ILE A 3 11.54 16.75 22.69
CA ILE A 3 10.23 16.20 23.09
C ILE A 3 10.39 14.96 24.01
N PHE A 4 11.53 14.26 23.93
CA PHE A 4 11.88 13.13 24.80
C PHE A 4 12.07 13.48 26.29
N GLY A 5 12.48 14.71 26.63
CA GLY A 5 12.68 15.12 28.02
C GLY A 5 11.37 15.30 28.80
N PHE A 6 10.32 15.77 28.12
CA PHE A 6 9.00 15.97 28.72
C PHE A 6 8.26 14.64 28.95
N GLY A 7 8.43 13.67 28.04
CA GLY A 7 7.80 12.35 28.16
C GLY A 7 8.26 11.57 29.38
N LEU A 8 9.58 11.56 29.66
CA LEU A 8 10.13 10.81 30.79
C LEU A 8 9.76 11.44 32.14
N ALA A 9 9.82 12.77 32.25
CA ALA A 9 9.40 13.48 33.45
C ALA A 9 7.92 13.22 33.76
N PHE A 10 7.05 13.29 32.76
CA PHE A 10 5.62 13.00 32.87
C PHE A 10 5.36 11.54 33.29
N LEU A 11 6.08 10.58 32.71
CA LEU A 11 6.01 9.17 33.08
C LEU A 11 6.38 8.94 34.55
N LEU A 12 7.46 9.56 35.01
CA LEU A 12 7.91 9.44 36.41
C LEU A 12 6.93 10.12 37.39
N THR A 13 6.32 11.25 37.03
CA THR A 13 5.30 11.90 37.89
C THR A 13 4.00 11.10 37.91
N TRP A 14 3.63 10.50 36.78
CA TRP A 14 2.47 9.63 36.67
C TRP A 14 2.66 8.35 37.49
N LEU A 15 3.81 7.66 37.35
CA LEU A 15 4.14 6.49 38.17
C LEU A 15 4.13 6.81 39.67
N GLY A 16 4.73 7.94 40.07
CA GLY A 16 4.72 8.37 41.48
C GLY A 16 3.32 8.64 42.03
N SER A 17 2.39 9.11 41.18
CA SER A 17 0.99 9.39 41.57
C SER A 17 0.12 8.14 41.58
N VAL A 18 0.36 7.20 40.66
CA VAL A 18 -0.26 5.87 40.63
C VAL A 18 0.15 5.07 41.86
N LEU A 19 1.42 5.08 42.24
CA LEU A 19 1.94 4.41 43.44
C LEU A 19 1.35 4.98 44.75
N LYS A 20 0.94 6.24 44.76
CA LYS A 20 0.27 6.89 45.90
C LYS A 20 -1.25 6.71 45.93
N GLY A 21 -1.82 6.02 44.93
CA GLY A 21 -3.25 5.72 44.87
C GLY A 21 -4.17 6.94 44.70
N ASN A 22 -3.66 8.04 44.12
CA ASN A 22 -4.47 9.24 43.95
C ASN A 22 -5.38 9.15 42.71
N TRP A 23 -6.53 8.50 42.88
CA TRP A 23 -7.52 8.25 41.83
C TRP A 23 -8.01 9.53 41.13
N PHE A 24 -8.02 10.66 41.82
CA PHE A 24 -8.42 11.95 41.24
C PHE A 24 -7.43 12.43 40.16
N TYR A 25 -6.13 12.31 40.42
CA TYR A 25 -5.10 12.66 39.45
C TYR A 25 -5.13 11.72 38.23
N ILE A 26 -5.33 10.43 38.47
CA ILE A 26 -5.47 9.43 37.39
C ILE A 26 -6.67 9.78 36.49
N ALA A 27 -7.82 10.13 37.08
CA ALA A 27 -9.01 10.54 36.34
C ALA A 27 -8.75 11.78 35.46
N ILE A 28 -8.06 12.79 35.98
CA ILE A 28 -7.68 13.99 35.21
C ILE A 28 -6.77 13.62 34.03
N CYS A 29 -5.75 12.78 34.26
CA CYS A 29 -4.86 12.34 33.19
C CYS A 29 -5.61 11.59 32.06
N ILE A 30 -6.58 10.75 32.41
CA ILE A 30 -7.41 10.03 31.43
C ILE A 30 -8.23 11.03 30.58
N VAL A 31 -8.84 12.04 31.21
CA VAL A 31 -9.62 13.07 30.50
C VAL A 31 -8.72 13.86 29.55
N VAL A 32 -7.56 14.31 30.02
CA VAL A 32 -6.60 15.04 29.17
C VAL A 32 -6.13 14.18 28.00
N TYR A 33 -5.83 12.90 28.23
CA TYR A 33 -5.44 11.98 27.17
C TYR A 33 -6.56 11.78 26.14
N ALA A 34 -7.81 11.61 26.59
CA ALA A 34 -8.96 11.48 25.71
C ALA A 34 -9.16 12.70 24.80
N LEU A 35 -8.96 13.91 25.33
CA LEU A 35 -9.04 15.15 24.54
C LEU A 35 -7.94 15.23 23.46
N ILE A 36 -6.71 14.84 23.80
CA ILE A 36 -5.58 14.80 22.85
C ILE A 36 -5.85 13.76 21.76
N SER A 37 -6.31 12.56 22.13
CA SER A 37 -6.67 11.51 21.18
C SER A 37 -7.80 11.91 20.23
N LEU A 38 -8.80 12.64 20.71
CA LEU A 38 -9.88 13.17 19.87
C LEU A 38 -9.36 14.14 18.81
N ALA A 39 -8.48 15.07 19.20
CA ALA A 39 -7.84 15.99 18.26
C ALA A 39 -7.06 15.23 17.17
N TRP A 40 -6.20 14.29 17.55
CA TRP A 40 -5.44 13.47 16.60
C TRP A 40 -6.30 12.58 15.70
N GLY A 41 -7.39 12.04 16.23
CA GLY A 41 -8.41 11.34 15.45
C GLY A 41 -8.94 12.20 14.30
N THR A 42 -9.33 13.46 14.59
CA THR A 42 -9.85 14.38 13.55
C THR A 42 -8.81 14.69 12.47
N VAL A 43 -7.55 14.89 12.87
CA VAL A 43 -6.44 15.14 11.93
C VAL A 43 -6.22 13.93 11.02
N THR A 44 -6.16 12.72 11.59
CA THR A 44 -6.00 11.47 10.84
C THR A 44 -7.13 11.26 9.84
N ALA A 45 -8.38 11.51 10.27
CA ALA A 45 -9.55 11.41 9.40
C ALA A 45 -9.48 12.40 8.23
N THR A 46 -9.07 13.64 8.50
CA THR A 46 -8.95 14.69 7.48
C THR A 46 -7.87 14.36 6.46
N VAL A 47 -6.71 13.88 6.89
CA VAL A 47 -5.65 13.44 5.96
C VAL A 47 -6.18 12.33 5.05
N VAL A 48 -6.80 11.31 5.61
CA VAL A 48 -7.37 10.20 4.83
C VAL A 48 -8.46 10.67 3.86
N HIS A 49 -9.30 11.61 4.28
CA HIS A 49 -10.33 12.20 3.42
C HIS A 49 -9.73 12.97 2.24
N ASN A 50 -8.70 13.78 2.48
CA ASN A 50 -8.00 14.52 1.43
C ASN A 50 -7.31 13.59 0.42
N LYS A 51 -6.92 12.38 0.83
CA LYS A 51 -6.38 11.35 -0.07
C LYS A 51 -7.44 10.65 -0.92
N GLY A 52 -8.74 10.91 -0.69
CA GLY A 52 -9.84 10.36 -1.49
C GLY A 52 -10.48 9.09 -0.92
N TYR A 53 -10.24 8.76 0.36
CA TYR A 53 -10.84 7.60 1.03
C TYR A 53 -12.17 7.95 1.71
N TYR A 54 -13.15 8.42 0.93
CA TYR A 54 -14.40 9.02 1.42
C TYR A 54 -15.26 8.09 2.31
N SER A 55 -15.35 6.80 1.99
CA SER A 55 -16.13 5.82 2.78
C SER A 55 -15.39 5.30 4.02
N GLU A 56 -14.08 5.50 4.10
CA GLU A 56 -13.21 4.90 5.12
C GLU A 56 -12.73 5.94 6.16
N GLY A 57 -12.83 7.24 5.87
CA GLY A 57 -12.34 8.32 6.75
C GLY A 57 -12.80 8.19 8.21
N THR A 58 -14.05 7.75 8.44
CA THR A 58 -14.60 7.52 9.77
C THR A 58 -13.96 6.34 10.51
N LYS A 59 -13.53 5.28 9.80
CA LYS A 59 -12.80 4.17 10.45
C LYS A 59 -11.40 4.61 10.86
N TRP A 60 -10.76 5.44 10.02
CA TRP A 60 -9.44 5.99 10.29
C TRP A 60 -9.43 7.02 11.42
N PHE A 61 -10.53 7.73 11.65
CA PHE A 61 -10.74 8.53 12.87
C PHE A 61 -10.55 7.69 14.14
N TRP A 62 -11.25 6.55 14.24
CA TRP A 62 -11.17 5.67 15.40
C TRP A 62 -9.79 5.02 15.59
N ILE A 63 -9.13 4.65 14.48
CA ILE A 63 -7.75 4.16 14.52
C ILE A 63 -6.80 5.25 15.03
N GLY A 64 -6.99 6.50 14.60
CA GLY A 64 -6.25 7.66 15.11
C GLY A 64 -6.50 7.94 16.59
N ILE A 65 -7.71 7.70 17.11
CA ILE A 65 -8.01 7.84 18.54
C ILE A 65 -7.29 6.79 19.39
N ILE A 66 -7.34 5.52 18.95
CA ILE A 66 -6.82 4.38 19.73
C ILE A 66 -5.29 4.32 19.70
N PHE A 67 -4.69 4.65 18.55
CA PHE A 67 -3.25 4.48 18.32
C PHE A 67 -2.49 5.80 18.15
N ASN A 68 -3.16 6.95 18.31
CA ASN A 68 -2.59 8.29 18.24
C ASN A 68 -1.64 8.44 17.03
N GLU A 69 -0.36 8.72 17.28
CA GLU A 69 0.71 8.89 16.28
C GLU A 69 0.82 7.73 15.28
N ILE A 70 0.61 6.49 15.72
CA ILE A 70 0.73 5.31 14.85
C ILE A 70 -0.40 5.31 13.81
N GLY A 71 -1.62 5.64 14.23
CA GLY A 71 -2.76 5.76 13.33
C GLY A 71 -2.54 6.82 12.26
N PHE A 72 -1.96 7.96 12.66
CA PHE A 72 -1.58 9.04 11.75
C PHE A 72 -0.45 8.63 10.77
N ALA A 73 0.58 7.95 11.25
CA ALA A 73 1.67 7.46 10.40
C ALA A 73 1.14 6.49 9.32
N PHE A 74 0.23 5.58 9.68
CA PHE A 74 -0.43 4.70 8.71
C PHE A 74 -1.30 5.46 7.71
N ALA A 75 -2.01 6.51 8.13
CA ALA A 75 -2.74 7.36 7.20
C ALA A 75 -1.81 8.09 6.22
N CYS A 76 -0.64 8.52 6.69
CA CYS A 76 0.36 9.19 5.86
C CYS A 76 1.02 8.26 4.85
N THR A 77 1.19 6.97 5.16
CA THR A 77 1.79 6.00 4.23
C THR A 77 0.84 5.55 3.11
N LYS A 78 -0.46 5.82 3.21
CA LYS A 78 -1.40 5.50 2.13
C LYS A 78 -1.16 6.35 0.87
N PRO A 79 -1.23 5.76 -0.34
CA PRO A 79 -1.13 6.52 -1.58
C PRO A 79 -2.37 7.40 -1.83
N ASP A 80 -2.21 8.49 -2.57
CA ASP A 80 -3.31 9.40 -2.93
C ASP A 80 -4.20 8.80 -4.02
N LEU A 81 -5.46 8.51 -3.69
CA LEU A 81 -6.43 7.95 -4.63
C LEU A 81 -6.86 8.95 -5.70
N ASN A 82 -6.84 10.25 -5.39
CA ASN A 82 -7.20 11.32 -6.31
C ASN A 82 -6.29 11.37 -7.56
N ILE A 83 -5.01 11.01 -7.40
CA ILE A 83 -4.07 10.95 -8.54
C ILE A 83 -4.42 9.75 -9.44
N ILE A 84 -4.78 8.62 -8.82
CA ILE A 84 -5.11 7.38 -9.53
C ILE A 84 -6.40 7.54 -10.34
N SER A 85 -7.42 8.21 -9.79
CA SER A 85 -8.68 8.45 -10.51
C SER A 85 -8.49 9.38 -11.71
N LEU A 86 -7.74 10.47 -11.54
CA LEU A 86 -7.39 11.39 -12.63
C LEU A 86 -6.59 10.69 -13.73
N MET A 87 -5.62 9.85 -13.36
CA MET A 87 -4.87 9.04 -14.32
C MET A 87 -5.78 8.09 -15.09
N ASN A 88 -6.69 7.39 -14.41
CA ASN A 88 -7.62 6.46 -15.07
C ASN A 88 -8.56 7.18 -16.05
N GLU A 89 -9.02 8.38 -15.73
CA GLU A 89 -9.83 9.18 -16.65
C GLU A 89 -9.04 9.59 -17.90
N HIS A 90 -7.80 10.04 -17.71
CA HIS A 90 -6.91 10.38 -18.82
C HIS A 90 -6.61 9.17 -19.73
N TYR A 91 -6.40 7.99 -19.16
CA TYR A 91 -6.22 6.75 -19.92
C TYR A 91 -7.44 6.38 -20.75
N LYS A 92 -8.65 6.52 -20.21
CA LYS A 92 -9.89 6.24 -20.95
C LYS A 92 -10.05 7.17 -22.15
N LYS A 93 -9.80 8.48 -21.97
CA LYS A 93 -9.84 9.46 -23.06
C LYS A 93 -8.85 9.12 -24.17
N GLN A 94 -7.61 8.75 -23.82
CA GLN A 94 -6.62 8.31 -24.81
C GLN A 94 -7.04 7.03 -25.54
N GLU A 95 -7.66 6.07 -24.86
CA GLU A 95 -8.15 4.84 -25.48
C GLU A 95 -9.30 5.12 -26.48
N GLU A 96 -10.18 6.06 -26.15
CA GLU A 96 -11.26 6.51 -27.04
C GLU A 96 -10.72 7.24 -28.27
N GLU A 97 -9.74 8.13 -28.10
CA GLU A 97 -9.08 8.82 -29.22
C GLU A 97 -8.38 7.83 -30.17
N ILE A 98 -7.69 6.82 -29.62
CA ILE A 98 -7.05 5.76 -30.43
C ILE A 98 -8.11 4.96 -31.20
N LYS A 99 -9.22 4.58 -30.55
CA LYS A 99 -10.33 3.86 -31.21
C LYS A 99 -10.94 4.70 -32.35
N GLU A 100 -11.07 6.01 -32.16
CA GLU A 100 -11.64 6.89 -33.17
C GLU A 100 -10.69 7.06 -34.37
N LEU A 101 -9.38 7.19 -34.12
CA LEU A 101 -8.36 7.21 -35.18
C LEU A 101 -8.28 5.88 -35.95
N GLU A 102 -8.46 4.74 -35.27
CA GLU A 102 -8.57 3.44 -35.94
C GLU A 102 -9.80 3.39 -36.88
N LYS A 103 -10.96 3.89 -36.46
CA LYS A 103 -12.17 3.95 -37.31
C LYS A 103 -11.99 4.86 -38.52
N GLN A 104 -11.21 5.93 -38.40
CA GLN A 104 -10.92 6.86 -39.49
C GLN A 104 -9.96 6.29 -40.55
N GLY A 105 -9.49 5.04 -40.39
CA GLY A 105 -8.65 4.36 -41.39
C GLY A 105 -7.22 4.91 -41.48
N VAL A 106 -6.82 5.74 -40.51
CA VAL A 106 -5.48 6.38 -40.47
C VAL A 106 -4.42 5.44 -39.88
N ALA A 107 -4.81 4.38 -39.17
CA ALA A 107 -3.88 3.50 -38.46
C ALA A 107 -3.57 2.21 -39.24
N ASP A 108 -2.48 2.22 -40.02
CA ASP A 108 -1.69 1.00 -40.19
C ASP A 108 -1.06 0.66 -38.82
N LYS A 109 -1.18 -0.59 -38.37
CA LYS A 109 -0.79 -1.04 -37.02
C LYS A 109 0.68 -0.80 -36.68
N ARG A 110 1.52 -0.45 -37.68
CA ARG A 110 2.94 -0.09 -37.52
C ARG A 110 3.18 1.39 -37.22
N THR A 111 2.45 2.32 -37.82
CA THR A 111 2.75 3.77 -37.74
C THR A 111 2.15 4.43 -36.50
N ALA A 112 0.99 3.96 -36.01
CA ALA A 112 0.37 4.43 -34.77
C ALA A 112 1.23 4.16 -33.52
N LYS A 113 2.13 3.17 -33.58
CA LYS A 113 3.06 2.84 -32.49
C LYS A 113 4.31 3.73 -32.47
N ILE A 114 4.60 4.45 -33.56
CA ILE A 114 5.89 5.13 -33.79
C ILE A 114 5.80 6.64 -33.48
N ASN A 115 4.63 7.28 -33.57
CA ASN A 115 4.51 8.74 -33.41
C ASN A 115 3.60 9.23 -32.27
N LEU A 116 3.01 8.34 -31.46
CA LEU A 116 2.54 8.81 -30.17
C LEU A 116 3.78 9.13 -29.32
N PRO A 117 3.87 10.31 -28.69
CA PRO A 117 4.62 10.44 -27.45
C PRO A 117 3.84 9.67 -26.39
N VAL A 118 3.74 8.34 -26.54
CA VAL A 118 3.75 7.46 -25.39
C VAL A 118 5.15 7.68 -24.83
N ARG A 119 5.33 8.78 -24.08
CA ARG A 119 5.93 8.60 -22.77
C ARG A 119 5.06 7.53 -22.17
N LYS A 120 5.45 6.27 -22.39
CA LYS A 120 5.36 5.26 -21.39
C LYS A 120 6.09 5.95 -20.24
N PHE A 121 5.34 6.70 -19.45
CA PHE A 121 5.33 6.41 -18.04
C PHE A 121 4.99 4.92 -18.04
N LYS A 122 6.06 4.13 -18.19
CA LYS A 122 6.34 2.99 -17.35
C LYS A 122 5.85 3.53 -16.03
N THR A 123 4.60 3.20 -15.72
CA THR A 123 4.15 3.18 -14.35
C THR A 123 5.37 2.61 -13.67
N VAL A 124 6.04 3.41 -12.86
CA VAL A 124 6.95 2.87 -11.88
C VAL A 124 6.01 2.17 -10.89
N LEU A 125 5.31 1.13 -11.39
CA LEU A 125 4.96 -0.04 -10.66
C LEU A 125 6.30 -0.39 -10.02
N PRO A 126 6.37 -0.36 -8.68
CA PRO A 126 7.60 -0.67 -7.97
C PRO A 126 8.15 -1.95 -8.61
N SER A 127 9.42 -1.86 -9.02
CA SER A 127 10.19 -2.73 -9.94
C SER A 127 10.22 -4.23 -9.59
N LYS A 128 9.06 -4.84 -9.38
CA LYS A 128 8.99 -5.97 -8.46
C LYS A 128 7.82 -6.92 -8.75
N ASP A 129 6.81 -6.49 -9.52
CA ASP A 129 5.75 -7.37 -10.02
C ASP A 129 6.32 -8.37 -11.03
N TRP A 130 5.81 -9.60 -11.04
CA TRP A 130 6.30 -10.67 -11.91
C TRP A 130 5.18 -11.22 -12.77
N LYS A 131 5.52 -11.54 -14.01
CA LYS A 131 4.59 -12.12 -14.97
C LYS A 131 4.72 -13.64 -14.93
N CYS A 132 3.61 -14.30 -14.67
CA CYS A 132 3.52 -15.75 -14.70
C CYS A 132 3.46 -16.27 -16.15
N SER A 133 3.92 -17.50 -16.37
CA SER A 133 3.77 -18.23 -17.64
C SER A 133 2.31 -18.36 -18.11
N CYS A 134 1.33 -18.38 -17.20
CA CYS A 134 -0.10 -18.35 -17.55
C CYS A 134 -0.59 -17.00 -18.10
N GLY A 135 0.28 -15.98 -18.19
CA GLY A 135 -0.05 -14.65 -18.69
C GLY A 135 -0.52 -13.66 -17.63
N ARG A 136 -0.80 -14.12 -16.41
CA ARG A 136 -1.22 -13.26 -15.28
C ARG A 136 -0.02 -12.47 -14.72
N THR A 137 -0.24 -11.20 -14.38
CA THR A 137 0.76 -10.39 -13.66
C THR A 137 0.42 -10.43 -12.17
N ASN A 138 1.38 -10.87 -11.36
CA ASN A 138 1.22 -10.97 -9.93
C ASN A 138 2.01 -9.85 -9.23
N PRO A 139 1.50 -9.31 -8.11
CA PRO A 139 2.23 -8.38 -7.29
C PRO A 139 3.54 -8.97 -6.78
N SER A 140 4.51 -8.11 -6.50
CA SER A 140 5.83 -8.53 -6.05
C SER A 140 5.89 -9.39 -4.78
N TYR A 141 4.94 -9.17 -3.87
CA TYR A 141 4.81 -9.89 -2.60
C TYR A 141 4.13 -11.26 -2.76
N VAL A 142 3.52 -11.54 -3.92
CA VAL A 142 2.90 -12.83 -4.20
C VAL A 142 3.97 -13.78 -4.74
N THR A 143 4.20 -14.89 -4.04
CA THR A 143 5.20 -15.91 -4.42
C THR A 143 4.63 -16.98 -5.36
N THR A 144 3.32 -17.18 -5.34
CA THR A 144 2.63 -18.23 -6.10
C THR A 144 1.44 -17.64 -6.86
N CYS A 145 1.39 -17.87 -8.17
CA CYS A 145 0.27 -17.47 -9.01
C CYS A 145 -0.97 -18.32 -8.68
N LEU A 146 -2.16 -17.81 -8.96
CA LEU A 146 -3.42 -18.58 -8.84
C LEU A 146 -3.43 -19.86 -9.70
N CYS A 147 -2.62 -19.90 -10.77
CA CYS A 147 -2.45 -21.11 -11.59
C CYS A 147 -1.48 -22.15 -10.98
N GLY A 148 -0.95 -21.91 -9.77
CA GLY A 148 -0.04 -22.81 -9.07
C GLY A 148 1.45 -22.66 -9.41
N VAL A 149 1.82 -21.74 -10.31
CA VAL A 149 3.23 -21.51 -10.70
C VAL A 149 3.90 -20.56 -9.71
N GLU A 150 5.13 -20.86 -9.31
CA GLU A 150 5.92 -20.04 -8.40
C GLU A 150 6.78 -19.00 -9.13
N LYS A 151 7.06 -17.90 -8.42
CA LYS A 151 7.90 -16.80 -8.88
C LYS A 151 9.35 -17.27 -9.06
N GLY A 152 9.81 -17.39 -10.31
CA GLY A 152 11.20 -17.74 -10.64
C GLY A 152 11.39 -19.07 -11.38
N ILE A 153 10.32 -19.81 -11.66
CA ILE A 153 10.39 -21.03 -12.48
C ILE A 153 10.13 -20.66 -13.94
N THR A 154 11.20 -20.50 -14.74
CA THR A 154 11.12 -20.48 -16.20
C THR A 154 10.97 -21.92 -16.71
N LEU A 155 9.94 -22.21 -17.50
CA LEU A 155 9.71 -23.54 -18.09
C LEU A 155 10.64 -23.82 -19.29
N ASP A 156 11.91 -23.41 -19.20
CA ASP A 156 12.95 -23.76 -20.17
C ASP A 156 13.99 -24.73 -19.60
N ASP A 157 13.94 -25.06 -18.29
CA ASP A 157 14.86 -26.01 -17.64
C ASP A 157 14.25 -27.42 -17.44
N LYS A 158 13.49 -27.91 -18.42
CA LYS A 158 13.09 -29.33 -18.49
C LYS A 158 13.38 -29.93 -19.85
N ASN A 159 14.65 -29.92 -20.23
CA ASN A 159 15.26 -30.90 -21.13
C ASN A 159 16.75 -30.97 -20.81
N ASP A 160 17.09 -31.78 -19.82
CA ASP A 160 18.27 -32.66 -19.78
C ASP A 160 18.57 -33.06 -18.34
N LYS A 161 17.95 -34.18 -17.93
CA LYS A 161 18.57 -35.30 -17.21
C LYS A 161 17.46 -36.22 -16.75
N ASP A 162 16.96 -36.99 -17.69
CA ASP A 162 16.53 -38.34 -17.36
C ASP A 162 17.80 -39.20 -17.39
N THR A 163 18.29 -39.58 -16.22
CA THR A 163 19.08 -40.80 -16.09
C THR A 163 18.71 -41.37 -14.74
N GLY A 164 17.77 -42.31 -14.78
CA GLY A 164 17.42 -43.10 -13.61
C GLY A 164 18.66 -43.77 -13.05
N GLU A 165 18.74 -43.83 -11.72
CA GLU A 165 19.43 -44.93 -11.07
C GLU A 165 18.59 -45.45 -9.91
N THR A 166 18.65 -46.77 -9.81
CA THR A 166 17.75 -47.72 -9.20
C THR A 166 17.81 -47.77 -7.67
N VAL A 167 16.69 -48.24 -7.10
CA VAL A 167 16.61 -49.10 -5.90
C VAL A 167 17.88 -49.94 -5.65
N LYS A 168 18.45 -49.91 -4.42
CA LYS A 168 18.67 -51.07 -3.52
C LYS A 168 19.52 -50.78 -2.26
N LYS A 169 18.91 -51.09 -1.11
CA LYS A 169 19.39 -51.75 0.12
C LYS A 169 20.87 -51.70 0.54
N ASP A 170 21.01 -51.23 1.79
CA ASP A 170 21.60 -51.87 2.97
C ASP A 170 22.99 -52.53 2.89
N LYS A 171 23.85 -52.07 3.82
CA LYS A 171 24.61 -52.95 4.70
C LYS A 171 24.62 -52.40 6.11
#